data_AF-A0A6B9YID1-F1
#
_entry.id   AF-A0A6B9YID1-F1
#
_cell.length_a   1.000
_cell.length_b   1.000
_cell.length_c   1.000
_cell.angle_alpha   90.00
_cell.angle_beta   90.00
_cell.angle_gamma   90.00
#
_symmetry.space_group_name_H-M   'P 1'
#
loop_
_entity.id
_entity.type
_entity.pdbx_description
1 polymer ?
#
loop_
_entity_poly.entity_id
_entity_poly.type
_entity_poly.pdbx_seq_one_letter_code
_entity_poly.pdbx_strand_id
1 'polypeptide(L)' 'MKLENVLIDTGSAGTIFNVNKLETVGVKPEANGVTQTIQGVEGLEFVYTKNIDQISMVVSLAMTL' A
#
# COMPACT_ATOMS: atom_id res chain seq x y z
N MET A 1 -4.25 4.08 11.72
CA MET A 1 -2.85 4.51 11.46
C MET A 1 -2.86 5.72 10.53
N LYS A 2 -1.89 6.63 10.66
CA LYS A 2 -1.64 7.69 9.68
C LYS A 2 -0.35 7.38 8.92
N LEU A 3 -0.42 7.40 7.59
CA LEU A 3 0.76 7.28 6.73
C LEU A 3 1.11 8.67 6.20
N GLU A 4 2.35 9.10 6.42
CA GLU A 4 2.89 10.36 5.90
C GLU A 4 3.81 10.08 4.70
N ASN A 5 3.96 11.08 3.83
CA ASN A 5 4.76 11.02 2.60
C ASN A 5 4.33 9.84 1.70
N VAL A 6 3.03 9.76 1.43
CA VAL A 6 2.45 8.74 0.55
C VAL A 6 2.52 9.21 -0.89
N LEU A 7 3.02 8.33 -1.78
CA LEU A 7 2.95 8.54 -3.22
C LEU A 7 1.55 8.18 -3.73
N ILE A 8 0.91 9.10 -4.44
CA ILE A 8 -0.32 8.84 -5.19
C ILE A 8 0.08 8.43 -6.61
N ASP A 9 0.14 7.12 -6.84
CA ASP A 9 0.62 6.55 -8.10
C ASP A 9 -0.52 6.14 -9.03
N THR A 10 -0.78 6.95 -10.04
CA THR A 10 -1.78 6.67 -11.08
C THR A 10 -1.32 5.66 -12.14
N GLY A 11 -0.03 5.31 -12.17
CA GLY A 11 0.53 4.32 -13.09
C GLY A 11 0.47 2.88 -12.57
N SER A 12 0.08 2.69 -11.31
CA SER A 12 -0.01 1.39 -10.67
C SER A 12 -1.37 0.70 -10.88
N ALA A 13 -1.37 -0.63 -10.98
CA ALA A 13 -2.60 -1.44 -11.11
C ALA A 13 -3.32 -1.69 -9.78
N GLY A 14 -2.72 -1.32 -8.64
CA GLY A 14 -3.24 -1.60 -7.32
C GLY A 14 -2.56 -0.76 -6.25
N THR A 15 -3.09 -0.82 -5.02
CA THR A 15 -2.53 -0.11 -3.88
C THR A 15 -1.48 -0.96 -3.18
N ILE A 16 -0.24 -0.48 -3.10
CA ILE A 16 0.89 -1.16 -2.46
C ILE A 16 1.30 -0.40 -1.21
N PHE A 17 1.55 -1.13 -0.12
CA PHE A 17 2.01 -0.58 1.14
C PHE A 17 3.35 -1.17 1.53
N ASN A 18 4.19 -0.37 2.20
CA ASN A 18 5.39 -0.86 2.84
C ASN A 18 5.02 -1.77 4.03
N VAL A 19 5.43 -3.04 3.99
CA VAL A 19 5.13 -4.05 5.02
C VAL A 19 5.52 -3.61 6.43
N ASN A 20 6.68 -2.97 6.60
CA ASN A 20 7.18 -2.57 7.92
C ASN A 20 6.29 -1.50 8.56
N LYS A 21 5.62 -0.67 7.75
CA LYS A 21 4.65 0.33 8.24
C LYS A 21 3.36 -0.36 8.73
N LEU A 22 2.91 -1.39 8.01
CA LEU A 22 1.66 -2.10 8.30
C LEU A 22 1.70 -3.01 9.53
N GLU A 23 2.89 -3.47 9.94
CA GLU A 23 3.05 -4.29 11.13
C GLU A 23 2.49 -3.60 12.40
N THR A 24 2.60 -2.28 12.47
CA THR A 24 2.09 -1.46 13.59
C THR A 24 0.57 -1.53 13.78
N VAL A 25 -0.17 -1.95 12.75
CA VAL A 25 -1.63 -2.16 12.79
C VAL A 25 -2.02 -3.63 12.69
N GLY A 26 -1.06 -4.55 12.87
CA GLY A 26 -1.31 -5.99 12.86
C GLY A 26 -1.54 -6.57 11.46
N VAL A 27 -1.38 -5.79 10.39
CA VAL A 27 -1.46 -6.29 9.02
C VAL A 27 -0.12 -6.88 8.64
N LYS A 28 -0.04 -8.21 8.72
CA LYS A 28 1.20 -8.99 8.54
C LYS A 28 0.98 -10.19 7.61
N PRO A 29 2.04 -10.75 7.03
CA PRO A 29 1.95 -12.03 6.33
C PRO A 29 1.44 -13.14 7.26
N GLU A 30 0.67 -14.06 6.70
CA GLU A 30 0.16 -15.26 7.39
C GLU A 30 0.77 -16.49 6.73
N ALA A 31 0.97 -17.57 7.50
CA ALA A 31 1.62 -18.78 6.99
C ALA A 31 0.91 -19.40 5.77
N ASN A 32 -0.41 -19.25 5.70
CA ASN A 32 -1.25 -19.72 4.59
C ASN A 32 -1.74 -18.56 3.70
N GLY A 33 -1.12 -17.39 3.81
CA GLY A 33 -1.50 -16.19 3.06
C GLY A 33 -1.14 -16.32 1.59
N VAL A 34 -1.98 -15.74 0.72
CA VAL A 34 -1.71 -15.69 -0.71
C VAL A 34 -0.60 -14.66 -0.97
N THR A 35 0.38 -15.05 -1.77
CA THR A 35 1.35 -14.13 -2.36
C THR A 35 1.04 -13.93 -3.84
N GLN A 36 1.42 -12.77 -4.36
CA GLN A 36 1.34 -12.42 -5.76
C GLN A 36 2.67 -11.85 -6.22
N THR A 37 2.91 -11.92 -7.53
CA THR A 37 4.02 -11.24 -8.16
C THR A 37 3.50 -10.02 -8.88
N ILE A 38 4.09 -8.86 -8.62
CA ILE A 38 3.82 -7.61 -9.34
C ILE A 38 5.02 -7.25 -10.20
N GLN A 39 4.79 -6.52 -11.30
CA GLN A 39 5.84 -6.02 -12.18
C GLN A 39 5.89 -4.51 -12.10
N GLY A 40 7.02 -3.98 -11.62
CA GLY A 40 7.37 -2.57 -11.68
C GLY A 40 8.43 -2.29 -12.74
N VAL A 41 8.90 -1.04 -12.78
CA VAL A 41 10.02 -0.63 -13.66
C VAL A 41 11.30 -1.38 -13.32
N GLU A 42 11.56 -1.59 -12.04
CA GLU A 42 12.76 -2.26 -11.52
C GLU A 42 12.69 -3.79 -11.56
N GLY A 43 11.59 -4.37 -12.08
CA GLY A 43 11.45 -5.82 -12.23
C GLY A 43 10.25 -6.42 -11.49
N LEU A 44 10.36 -7.71 -11.18
CA LEU A 44 9.33 -8.48 -10.47
C LEU A 44 9.54 -8.39 -8.96
N GLU A 45 8.45 -8.16 -8.23
CA GLU A 45 8.43 -8.12 -6.76
C GLU A 45 7.39 -9.09 -6.20
N PHE A 46 7.70 -9.74 -5.08
CA PHE A 46 6.77 -10.61 -4.35
C PHE A 46 6.06 -9.82 -3.26
N VAL A 47 4.74 -9.87 -3.25
CA VAL A 47 3.89 -9.20 -2.26
C VAL A 47 2.91 -10.20 -1.64
N TYR A 48 2.57 -10.03 -0.36
CA TYR A 48 1.43 -10.73 0.23
C TYR A 48 0.17 -9.89 0.04
N THR A 49 -0.97 -10.53 -0.18
CA THR A 49 -2.24 -9.84 -0.36
C THR A 49 -3.09 -9.94 0.90
N LYS A 50 -3.88 -8.89 1.16
CA LYS A 50 -4.85 -8.85 2.26
C LYS A 50 -6.15 -8.24 1.75
N ASN A 51 -7.27 -8.83 2.15
CA ASN A 51 -8.56 -8.19 2.00
C ASN A 51 -8.67 -7.11 3.07
N ILE A 52 -8.82 -5.86 2.62
CA ILE A 52 -8.96 -4.69 3.49
C ILE A 52 -10.34 -4.10 3.18
N ASP A 53 -11.19 -4.02 4.21
CA ASP A 53 -12.58 -3.56 4.05
C ASP A 53 -12.65 -2.09 3.59
N GLN A 54 -11.75 -1.24 4.12
CA GLN A 54 -11.74 0.17 3.82
C GLN A 54 -10.34 0.79 3.90
N ILE A 55 -10.02 1.61 2.89
CA ILE A 55 -8.91 2.56 2.91
C ILE A 55 -9.52 3.94 2.67
N SER A 56 -9.19 4.91 3.52
CA SER A 56 -9.63 6.30 3.38
C SER A 56 -8.43 7.21 3.19
N MET A 57 -8.54 8.16 2.25
CA MET A 57 -7.55 9.20 2.01
C MET A 57 -8.23 10.57 2.13
N VAL A 58 -7.55 11.50 2.80
CA VAL A 58 -8.01 12.89 2.90
C VAL A 58 -7.00 13.75 2.16
N VAL A 59 -7.48 14.46 1.14
CA VAL A 59 -6.68 15.43 0.39
C VAL A 59 -7.00 16.81 0.92
N SER A 60 -6.00 17.50 1.48
CA SER A 60 -6.10 18.93 1.79
C SER A 60 -5.36 19.72 0.71
N LEU A 61 -6.11 20.42 -0.14
CA LEU A 61 -5.53 21.38 -1.07
C LEU A 61 -5.28 22.68 -0.30
N ALA A 62 -4.01 23.00 -0.02
CA ALA A 62 -3.66 24.36 0.35
C ALA A 62 -3.78 25.22 -0.92
N MET A 63 -4.92 25.88 -1.12
CA MET A 63 -5.01 26.97 -2.09
C MET A 63 -4.04 28.05 -1.64
N THR A 64 -2.91 28.14 -2.32
CA THR A 64 -2.04 29.31 -2.20
C THR A 64 -2.73 30.39 -3.04
N LEU A 65 -3.43 31.31 -2.38
CA LEU A 65 -3.88 32.57 -2.97
C LEU A 65 -2.68 33.50 -3.12
#